data_AF-A0A965QH93-F1
#
_entry.id   AF-A0A965QH93-F1
#
_cell.length_a   1.000
_cell.length_b   1.000
_cell.length_c   1.000
_cell.angle_alpha   90.00
_cell.angle_beta   90.00
_cell.angle_gamma   90.00
#
_symmetry.space_group_name_H-M   'P 1'
#
loop_
_entity.id
_entity.type
_entity.pdbx_description
1 polymer ?
#
loop_
_entity_poly.entity_id
_entity_poly.type
_entity_poly.pdbx_seq_one_letter_code
_entity_poly.pdbx_strand_id
1 'polypeptide(L)' 'MRTQSTLPMMHNFAKKNRVDVISAQNQLEHWCHENAIDAVLVTAQDAFLSEYTPLMANHRYAVSGFSGSTGDGIF' A
#
# COMPACT_ATOMS: atom_id res chain seq x y z
N MET A 1 29.09 28.46 29.80
CA MET A 1 28.43 27.14 29.89
C MET A 1 27.58 26.96 28.64
N ARG A 2 28.10 26.27 27.61
CA ARG A 2 27.39 26.06 26.32
C ARG A 2 26.57 24.76 26.43
N THR A 3 25.25 24.87 26.44
CA THR A 3 24.35 23.73 26.33
C THR A 3 24.31 23.30 24.86
N GLN A 4 25.11 22.28 24.50
CA GLN A 4 24.91 21.57 23.24
C GLN A 4 23.65 20.71 23.39
N SER A 5 22.55 21.11 22.75
CA SER A 5 21.39 20.25 22.59
C SER A 5 21.72 19.18 21.56
N THR A 6 22.17 18.01 22.01
CA THR A 6 22.23 16.81 21.19
C THR A 6 20.81 16.27 21.01
N LEU A 7 20.07 16.83 20.06
CA LEU A 7 18.90 16.14 19.52
C LEU A 7 19.40 14.83 18.90
N PRO A 8 18.97 13.65 19.39
CA PRO A 8 19.35 12.40 18.74
C PRO A 8 18.83 12.44 17.30
N MET A 9 19.70 12.12 16.33
CA MET A 9 19.30 11.92 14.94
C MET A 9 18.08 11.00 14.92
N MET A 10 16.93 11.54 14.52
CA MET A 10 15.78 10.71 14.21
C MET A 10 16.19 9.79 13.06
N HIS A 11 16.47 8.54 13.42
CA HIS A 11 16.78 7.48 12.48
C HIS A 11 15.67 7.46 11.43
N ASN A 12 16.07 7.46 10.17
CA ASN A 12 15.19 7.62 9.03
C ASN A 12 14.35 6.34 8.84
N PHE A 13 13.29 6.17 9.65
CA PHE A 13 12.40 4.99 9.64
C PHE A 13 11.59 4.86 8.34
N ALA A 14 11.58 5.89 7.48
CA ALA A 14 10.73 5.99 6.31
C ALA A 14 11.09 5.04 5.14
N LYS A 15 12.23 4.33 5.19
CA LYS A 15 12.69 3.52 4.04
C LYS A 15 12.25 2.05 4.04
N LYS A 16 11.66 1.52 5.11
CA LYS A 16 11.56 0.05 5.27
C LYS A 16 10.28 -0.61 4.72
N ASN A 17 9.23 0.15 4.39
CA ASN A 17 7.92 -0.41 3.99
C ASN A 17 7.40 0.19 2.68
N ARG A 18 8.21 0.26 1.62
CA ARG A 18 7.69 0.58 0.29
C ARG A 18 7.18 -0.70 -0.36
N VAL A 19 5.89 -0.72 -0.69
CA VAL A 19 5.28 -1.77 -1.50
C VAL A 19 5.98 -1.78 -2.85
N ASP A 20 6.44 -2.96 -3.27
CA ASP A 20 6.92 -3.16 -4.64
C ASP A 20 5.72 -3.34 -5.57
N VAL A 21 5.20 -2.19 -6.03
CA VAL A 21 3.99 -2.12 -6.86
C VAL A 21 4.13 -2.90 -8.16
N ILE A 22 5.32 -2.90 -8.78
CA ILE A 22 5.56 -3.59 -10.05
C ILE A 22 5.48 -5.10 -9.83
N SER A 23 6.13 -5.61 -8.79
CA SER A 23 6.06 -7.04 -8.45
C SER A 23 4.64 -7.47 -8.10
N ALA A 24 3.89 -6.66 -7.33
CA ALA A 24 2.51 -6.95 -6.99
C ALA A 24 1.59 -6.98 -8.23
N GLN A 25 1.75 -6.04 -9.16
CA GLN A 25 0.98 -6.01 -10.40
C GLN A 25 1.29 -7.20 -11.31
N ASN A 26 2.56 -7.56 -11.47
CA ASN A 26 2.95 -8.75 -12.24
C ASN A 26 2.37 -10.04 -11.65
N GLN A 27 2.36 -10.17 -10.32
CA GLN A 27 1.75 -11.32 -9.64
C GLN A 27 0.24 -11.37 -9.86
N LEU A 28 -0.44 -10.22 -9.78
CA LEU A 28 -1.88 -10.13 -10.03
C LEU A 28 -2.22 -10.46 -11.49
N GLU A 29 -1.48 -9.92 -12.45
CA GLU A 29 -1.64 -10.20 -13.89
C GLU A 29 -1.45 -11.69 -14.18
N HIS A 30 -0.40 -12.30 -13.63
CA HIS A 30 -0.17 -13.73 -13.78
C HIS A 30 -1.33 -14.57 -13.24
N TRP A 31 -1.81 -14.26 -12.03
CA TRP A 31 -2.95 -14.93 -11.42
C TRP A 31 -4.24 -14.75 -12.25
N CYS A 32 -4.49 -13.55 -12.79
CA CYS A 32 -5.63 -13.30 -13.67
C CYS A 32 -5.57 -14.19 -14.92
N HIS A 33 -4.40 -14.29 -15.56
CA HIS A 33 -4.20 -15.16 -16.72
C HIS A 33 -4.45 -16.63 -16.41
N GLU A 34 -3.93 -17.15 -15.29
CA GLU A 34 -4.11 -18.54 -14.88
C GLU A 34 -5.59 -18.90 -14.62
N ASN A 35 -6.40 -17.92 -14.23
CA ASN A 35 -7.79 -18.12 -13.85
C ASN A 35 -8.80 -17.63 -14.92
N ALA A 36 -8.33 -17.23 -16.10
CA ALA A 36 -9.15 -16.64 -17.15
C ALA A 36 -10.02 -15.46 -16.66
N ILE A 37 -9.41 -14.59 -15.86
CA ILE A 37 -10.03 -13.36 -15.33
C ILE A 37 -9.56 -12.19 -16.18
N ASP A 38 -10.51 -11.47 -16.80
CA ASP A 38 -10.21 -10.32 -17.65
C ASP A 38 -9.89 -9.05 -16.85
N ALA A 39 -10.47 -8.91 -15.64
CA ALA A 39 -10.25 -7.75 -14.78
C ALA A 39 -10.61 -8.05 -13.31
N VAL A 40 -9.94 -7.36 -12.39
CA VAL A 40 -10.19 -7.40 -10.95
C VAL A 40 -10.48 -5.99 -10.42
N LEU A 41 -11.62 -5.83 -9.76
CA LEU A 41 -11.90 -4.64 -8.95
C LEU A 41 -11.29 -4.81 -7.56
N VAL A 42 -10.34 -3.93 -7.21
CA VAL A 42 -9.72 -3.89 -5.88
C VAL A 42 -10.16 -2.63 -5.15
N THR A 43 -10.92 -2.82 -4.07
CA THR A 43 -11.43 -1.71 -3.27
C THR A 43 -10.45 -1.28 -2.17
N ALA A 44 -10.62 -0.06 -1.68
CA ALA A 44 -9.89 0.45 -0.50
C ALA A 44 -10.51 0.03 0.85
N GLN A 45 -11.67 -0.64 0.80
CA GLN A 45 -12.54 -0.91 1.95
C GLN A 45 -12.27 -2.28 2.58
N ASP A 46 -12.56 -2.38 3.87
CA ASP A 46 -12.64 -3.65 4.58
C ASP A 46 -14.08 -4.21 4.59
N ALA A 47 -14.29 -5.33 5.28
CA ALA A 47 -15.61 -5.96 5.41
C ALA A 47 -16.64 -5.09 6.17
N PHE A 48 -16.21 -4.00 6.79
CA PHE A 48 -17.07 -3.09 7.56
C PHE A 48 -17.28 -1.74 6.85
N LEU A 49 -16.77 -1.59 5.62
CA LEU A 49 -16.83 -0.36 4.83
C LEU A 49 -16.19 0.83 5.56
N SER A 50 -15.12 0.57 6.31
CA SER A 50 -14.37 1.62 7.02
C SER A 50 -13.88 2.70 6.05
N GLU A 51 -14.04 3.97 6.42
CA GLU A 51 -13.51 5.10 5.64
C GLU A 51 -11.97 5.09 5.59
N TYR A 52 -11.34 4.67 6.69
CA TYR A 52 -9.90 4.54 6.80
C TYR A 52 -9.52 3.13 7.23
N THR A 53 -8.73 2.46 6.41
CA THR A 53 -8.17 1.14 6.68
C THR A 53 -6.67 1.26 6.94
N PRO A 54 -6.08 0.48 7.87
CA PRO A 54 -4.62 0.40 8.00
C PRO A 54 -3.99 0.01 6.66
N LEU A 55 -2.86 0.63 6.28
CA LEU A 55 -2.21 0.37 4.97
C LEU A 55 -1.90 -1.12 4.75
N MET A 56 -1.52 -1.84 5.82
CA MET A 56 -1.27 -3.29 5.79
C MET A 56 -2.52 -4.14 5.52
N ALA A 57 -3.72 -3.59 5.70
CA ALA A 57 -5.00 -4.22 5.41
C ALA A 57 -5.68 -3.60 4.17
N ASN A 58 -5.05 -2.64 3.51
CA ASN A 58 -5.60 -1.98 2.34
C ASN A 58 -5.10 -2.68 1.07
N HIS A 59 -5.91 -3.57 0.51
CA HIS A 59 -5.53 -4.36 -0.67
C HIS A 59 -5.18 -3.48 -1.86
N ARG A 60 -5.93 -2.39 -2.09
CA ARG A 60 -5.64 -1.44 -3.17
C ARG A 60 -4.26 -0.79 -2.99
N TYR A 61 -3.88 -0.42 -1.77
CA TYR A 61 -2.54 0.10 -1.49
C TYR A 61 -1.45 -0.93 -1.84
N ALA A 62 -1.69 -2.21 -1.57
CA ALA A 62 -0.74 -3.29 -1.88
C ALA A 62 -0.48 -3.46 -3.39
N VAL A 63 -1.43 -3.11 -4.26
CA VAL A 63 -1.30 -3.26 -5.73
C VAL A 63 -1.07 -1.95 -6.49
N SER A 64 -1.32 -0.80 -5.87
CA SER A 64 -1.18 0.52 -6.52
C SER A 64 -0.15 1.45 -5.87
N GLY A 65 0.20 1.20 -4.60
CA GLY A 65 0.94 2.16 -3.78
C GLY A 65 0.16 3.45 -3.44
N PHE A 66 -1.09 3.60 -3.89
CA PHE A 66 -1.92 4.76 -3.61
C PHE A 66 -2.52 4.68 -2.20
N SER A 67 -2.16 5.63 -1.34
CA SER A 67 -2.49 5.64 0.09
C SER A 67 -3.68 6.54 0.46
N GLY A 68 -4.38 7.13 -0.51
CA GLY A 68 -5.57 7.94 -0.23
C GLY A 68 -6.71 7.11 0.35
N SER A 69 -7.66 7.70 1.07
CA SER A 69 -8.76 6.91 1.66
C SER A 69 -9.81 6.45 0.64
N THR A 70 -9.97 7.18 -0.48
CA THR A 70 -11.08 6.99 -1.41
C THR A 70 -10.63 6.57 -2.80
N GLY A 71 -11.43 5.74 -3.46
CA GLY A 71 -11.25 5.30 -4.84
C GLY A 71 -10.88 3.82 -4.95
N ASP A 72 -11.27 3.19 -6.05
CA ASP A 72 -11.01 1.79 -6.35
C ASP A 72 -10.10 1.65 -7.58
N GLY A 73 -9.42 0.51 -7.70
CA GLY A 73 -8.58 0.20 -8.86
C GLY A 73 -9.19 -0.95 -9.66
N ILE A 74 -9.12 -0.84 -10.99
CA ILE A 74 -9.38 -1.94 -11.92
C ILE A 74 -8.03 -2.34 -12.50
N PHE A 75 -7.69 -3.62 -12.37
CA PHE A 75 -6.45 -4.22 -12.85
C PHE A 75 -6.76 -5.36 -13.80
#